data_AF-A0A1D6DUY9-F1
#
_entry.id   AF-A0A1D6DUY9-F1
#
_cell.length_a   1.000
_cell.length_b   1.000
_cell.length_c   1.000
_cell.angle_alpha   90.00
_cell.angle_beta   90.00
_cell.angle_gamma   90.00
#
_symmetry.space_group_name_H-M   'P 1'
#
loop_
_entity.id
_entity.type
_entity.pdbx_description
1 polymer ?
#
loop_
_entity_poly.entity_id
_entity_poly.type
_entity_poly.pdbx_seq_one_letter_code
_entity_poly.pdbx_strand_id
1 'polypeptide(L)'
;MHQHLKFHQGEISKTSEYNPLDLFSESKERISMAIKSFFSTPQNNFRIFVNGSLAFGGMGGGADSVHPADTDKCIKDLSKVSGLELPDFTELLSETIFKSGVLGKLLTTQKLDDHDIEGAIHLYYNIISQPCLVCKNLTDVELLRKYTLLHSLPLDKSLKIVRNFLISATAKDCSLMISFRPRENGSTDSEYDSVFLESAKRTYEYKTYFVDLDVKPLDKMVHYFKLDQRIVNSYTRYGEVLPPPKGK
;
A
#
# COMPACT_ATOMS: atom_id res chain seq x y z
N MET A 1 -4.99 10.51 -5.34
CA MET A 1 -5.32 11.69 -4.49
C MET A 1 -4.18 12.08 -3.54
N HIS A 2 -3.81 11.27 -2.55
CA HIS A 2 -2.82 11.66 -1.52
C HIS A 2 -1.44 12.10 -2.10
N GLN A 3 -0.97 11.50 -3.19
CA GLN A 3 0.25 11.93 -3.89
C GLN A 3 0.23 13.42 -4.29
N HIS A 4 -0.91 13.98 -4.69
CA HIS A 4 -1.02 15.42 -5.00
C HIS A 4 -0.81 16.29 -3.77
N LEU A 5 -1.40 15.90 -2.63
CA LEU A 5 -1.23 16.63 -1.37
C LEU A 5 0.25 16.64 -0.96
N LYS A 6 0.92 15.49 -1.03
CA LYS A 6 2.35 15.35 -0.72
C LYS A 6 3.20 16.22 -1.63
N PHE A 7 2.90 16.22 -2.93
CA PHE A 7 3.62 17.03 -3.93
C PHE A 7 3.47 18.52 -3.65
N HIS A 8 2.25 18.99 -3.37
CA HIS A 8 1.99 20.39 -3.01
C HIS A 8 2.63 20.81 -1.68
N GLN A 9 2.82 19.88 -0.76
CA GLN A 9 3.52 20.13 0.52
C GLN A 9 5.04 20.06 0.40
N GLY A 10 5.58 19.72 -0.78
CA GLY A 10 7.01 19.50 -0.97
C GLY A 10 7.54 18.27 -0.25
N GLU A 11 6.66 17.36 0.19
CA GLU A 11 7.06 16.07 0.77
C GLU A 11 7.56 15.09 -0.30
N ILE A 12 7.10 15.28 -1.54
CA ILE A 12 7.57 14.54 -2.70
C ILE A 12 7.94 15.46 -3.89
N SER A 13 8.99 15.13 -4.64
CA SER A 13 9.47 15.87 -5.82
C SER A 13 8.69 15.56 -7.10
N LYS A 14 8.05 14.39 -7.17
CA LYS A 14 7.13 14.00 -8.24
C LYS A 14 6.12 12.97 -7.73
N THR A 15 4.93 12.95 -8.33
CA THR A 15 3.92 11.93 -8.03
C THR A 15 4.39 10.55 -8.48
N SER A 16 4.17 9.56 -7.62
CA SER A 16 4.46 8.16 -7.92
C SER A 16 3.64 7.63 -9.11
N GLU A 17 4.27 6.83 -9.96
CA GLU A 17 3.62 6.06 -11.03
C GLU A 17 2.90 4.81 -10.48
N TYR A 18 3.24 4.39 -9.26
CA TYR A 18 2.61 3.26 -8.59
C TYR A 18 1.12 3.47 -8.33
N ASN A 19 0.32 2.53 -8.85
CA ASN A 19 -1.10 2.41 -8.59
C ASN A 19 -1.39 1.11 -7.79
N PRO A 20 -1.85 1.22 -6.53
CA PRO A 20 -2.20 0.05 -5.73
C PRO A 20 -3.25 -0.85 -6.39
N LEU A 21 -4.18 -0.29 -7.17
CA LEU A 21 -5.21 -1.09 -7.83
C LEU A 21 -4.63 -2.06 -8.86
N ASP A 22 -3.45 -1.77 -9.42
CA ASP A 22 -2.76 -2.66 -10.35
C ASP A 22 -2.08 -3.81 -9.59
N LEU A 23 -1.48 -3.52 -8.43
CA LEU A 23 -0.84 -4.54 -7.58
C LEU A 23 -1.85 -5.50 -6.94
N PHE A 24 -3.00 -5.01 -6.52
CA PHE A 24 -4.08 -5.79 -5.90
C PHE A 24 -5.09 -6.35 -6.93
N SER A 25 -4.77 -6.29 -8.23
CA SER A 25 -5.71 -6.63 -9.31
C SER A 25 -5.95 -8.12 -9.52
N GLU A 26 -5.09 -8.98 -8.97
CA GLU A 26 -5.02 -10.41 -9.32
C GLU A 26 -4.77 -10.65 -10.84
N SER A 27 -4.30 -9.65 -11.59
CA SER A 27 -3.81 -9.78 -12.97
C SER A 27 -2.30 -9.71 -12.98
N LYS A 28 -1.66 -10.75 -13.52
CA LYS A 28 -0.19 -10.83 -13.63
C LYS A 28 0.37 -9.63 -14.41
N GLU A 29 -0.32 -9.18 -15.45
CA GLU A 29 0.08 -8.05 -16.29
C GLU A 29 0.08 -6.74 -15.49
N ARG A 30 -1.01 -6.48 -14.75
CA ARG A 30 -1.16 -5.27 -13.93
C ARG A 30 -0.22 -5.30 -12.72
N ILE A 31 -0.03 -6.45 -12.09
CA ILE A 31 0.98 -6.64 -11.04
C ILE A 31 2.37 -6.29 -11.58
N SER A 32 2.72 -6.76 -12.78
CA SER A 32 4.00 -6.43 -13.42
C SER A 32 4.14 -4.92 -13.69
N MET A 33 3.07 -4.25 -14.13
CA MET A 33 3.06 -2.79 -14.29
C MET A 33 3.32 -2.06 -12.95
N ALA A 34 2.66 -2.49 -11.87
CA ALA A 34 2.88 -1.93 -10.55
C ALA A 34 4.33 -2.13 -10.07
N ILE A 35 4.90 -3.32 -10.27
CA ILE A 35 6.30 -3.58 -9.90
C ILE A 35 7.26 -2.69 -10.70
N LYS A 36 7.07 -2.53 -12.01
CA LYS A 36 7.90 -1.64 -12.84
C LYS A 36 7.88 -0.20 -12.33
N SER A 37 6.71 0.29 -11.90
CA SER A 37 6.58 1.65 -11.36
C SER A 37 7.39 1.89 -10.07
N PHE A 38 7.65 0.83 -9.28
CA PHE A 38 8.50 0.95 -8.10
C PHE A 38 9.95 1.25 -8.45
N PHE A 39 10.45 0.83 -9.62
CA PHE A 39 11.80 1.16 -10.05
C PHE A 39 11.92 2.62 -10.52
N SER A 40 10.84 3.20 -11.05
CA SER A 40 10.77 4.63 -11.45
C SER A 40 10.55 5.59 -10.27
N THR A 41 9.72 5.16 -9.31
CA THR A 41 9.21 5.95 -8.18
C THR A 41 9.03 5.07 -6.94
N PRO A 42 10.11 4.59 -6.31
CA PRO A 42 9.98 3.71 -5.15
C PRO A 42 9.41 4.44 -3.93
N GLN A 43 9.78 5.71 -3.75
CA GLN A 43 9.47 6.50 -2.55
C GLN A 43 9.71 5.64 -1.28
N ASN A 44 8.72 5.54 -0.40
CA ASN A 44 8.74 4.66 0.76
C ASN A 44 8.03 3.31 0.54
N ASN A 45 7.61 3.00 -0.69
CA ASN A 45 6.80 1.82 -1.01
C ASN A 45 7.63 0.59 -1.40
N PHE A 46 8.87 0.77 -1.83
CA PHE A 46 9.69 -0.35 -2.32
C PHE A 46 11.15 -0.23 -1.91
N ARG A 47 11.70 -1.34 -1.42
CA ARG A 47 13.10 -1.49 -1.01
C ARG A 47 13.60 -2.87 -1.40
N ILE A 48 14.87 -2.96 -1.75
CA ILE A 48 15.54 -4.24 -2.02
C ILE A 48 16.73 -4.38 -1.08
N PHE A 49 16.84 -5.56 -0.49
CA PHE A 49 17.96 -5.93 0.37
C PHE A 49 18.70 -7.11 -0.26
N VAL A 50 20.03 -7.03 -0.27
CA VAL A 50 20.92 -8.11 -0.70
C VAL A 50 21.73 -8.54 0.52
N ASN A 51 21.54 -9.78 0.96
CA ASN A 51 22.17 -10.33 2.17
C ASN A 51 22.02 -9.41 3.40
N GLY A 52 20.82 -8.84 3.58
CA GLY A 52 20.49 -7.94 4.69
C GLY A 52 20.95 -6.49 4.52
N SER A 53 21.71 -6.16 3.48
CA SER A 53 22.16 -4.80 3.18
C SER A 53 21.22 -4.11 2.19
N LEU A 54 20.81 -2.87 2.46
CA LEU A 54 19.95 -2.10 1.56
C LEU A 54 20.67 -1.84 0.23
N ALA A 55 20.09 -2.31 -0.87
CA ALA A 55 20.61 -2.15 -2.22
C ALA A 55 19.81 -1.15 -3.06
N PHE A 56 18.51 -0.99 -2.80
CA PHE A 56 17.62 -0.07 -3.54
C PHE A 56 16.54 0.54 -2.65
N GLY A 57 16.17 1.78 -2.95
CA GLY A 57 15.19 2.57 -2.20
C GLY A 57 15.84 3.38 -1.06
N GLY A 58 15.02 4.14 -0.34
CA GLY A 58 15.49 5.02 0.75
C GLY A 58 15.42 4.38 2.14
N MET A 59 16.37 4.73 3.01
CA MET A 59 16.41 4.33 4.43
C MET A 59 15.27 4.95 5.28
N GLY A 60 14.56 5.96 4.78
CA GLY A 60 13.44 6.61 5.48
C GLY A 60 13.23 8.05 5.02
N GLY A 61 11.99 8.55 5.12
CA GLY A 61 11.64 9.97 4.91
C GLY A 61 11.75 10.44 3.45
N GLY A 62 10.70 10.22 2.64
CA GLY A 62 10.40 11.00 1.44
C GLY A 62 11.50 11.15 0.38
N ALA A 63 12.60 10.40 0.42
CA ALA A 63 13.67 10.54 -0.58
C ALA A 63 13.16 10.05 -1.95
N ASP A 64 12.74 11.00 -2.77
CA ASP A 64 11.89 10.81 -3.95
C ASP A 64 12.56 10.34 -5.22
N SER A 65 13.88 10.33 -5.25
CA SER A 65 14.61 9.98 -6.45
C SER A 65 15.67 8.99 -6.06
N VAL A 66 15.46 7.73 -6.42
CA VAL A 66 16.60 6.84 -6.63
C VAL A 66 17.37 7.44 -7.78
N HIS A 67 18.62 7.82 -7.54
CA HIS A 67 19.48 8.32 -8.59
C HIS A 67 19.66 7.17 -9.61
N PRO A 68 19.67 7.40 -10.93
CA PRO A 68 19.84 6.31 -11.90
C PRO A 68 21.05 5.41 -11.60
N ALA A 69 22.13 6.01 -11.08
CA ALA A 69 23.33 5.31 -10.61
C ALA A 69 23.08 4.30 -9.47
N ASP A 70 22.14 4.57 -8.57
CA ASP A 70 21.75 3.67 -7.47
C ASP A 70 20.93 2.49 -8.00
N THR A 71 20.06 2.73 -8.98
CA THR A 71 19.33 1.66 -9.69
C THR A 71 20.32 0.74 -10.40
N ASP A 72 21.27 1.29 -11.17
CA ASP A 72 22.27 0.50 -11.89
C ASP A 72 23.16 -0.31 -10.95
N LYS A 73 23.54 0.28 -9.81
CA LYS A 73 24.30 -0.43 -8.77
C LYS A 73 23.47 -1.57 -8.18
N CYS A 74 22.20 -1.33 -7.84
CA CYS A 74 21.32 -2.39 -7.34
C CYS A 74 21.17 -3.53 -8.34
N ILE A 75 20.95 -3.23 -9.63
CA ILE A 75 20.80 -4.25 -10.66
C ILE A 75 22.09 -5.08 -10.76
N LYS A 76 23.27 -4.44 -10.71
CA LYS A 76 24.56 -5.15 -10.70
C LYS A 76 24.71 -6.04 -9.47
N ASP A 77 24.34 -5.56 -8.29
CA ASP A 77 24.45 -6.34 -7.05
C ASP A 77 23.43 -7.48 -7.00
N LEU A 78 22.21 -7.27 -7.50
CA LEU A 78 21.20 -8.30 -7.70
C LEU A 78 21.67 -9.37 -8.70
N SER A 79 22.18 -8.95 -9.86
CA SER A 79 22.66 -9.85 -10.90
C SER A 79 23.82 -10.71 -10.40
N LYS A 80 24.75 -10.13 -9.60
CA LYS A 80 25.83 -10.91 -8.96
C LYS A 80 25.34 -11.98 -7.99
N VAL A 81 24.29 -11.70 -7.20
CA VAL A 81 23.83 -12.62 -6.14
C VAL A 81 22.80 -13.63 -6.66
N SER A 82 21.90 -13.19 -7.52
CA SER A 82 20.79 -14.02 -8.02
C SER A 82 21.05 -14.61 -9.41
N GLY A 83 21.93 -13.98 -10.21
CA GLY A 83 22.07 -14.26 -11.64
C GLY A 83 20.92 -13.69 -12.49
N LEU A 84 20.10 -12.79 -11.94
CA LEU A 84 18.96 -12.21 -12.62
C LEU A 84 19.23 -10.78 -13.07
N GLU A 85 18.81 -10.47 -14.29
CA GLU A 85 18.67 -9.09 -14.74
C GLU A 85 17.35 -8.50 -14.26
N LEU A 86 17.18 -7.18 -14.38
CA LEU A 86 15.98 -6.48 -13.92
C LEU A 86 14.66 -7.05 -14.49
N PRO A 87 14.57 -7.42 -15.80
CA PRO A 87 13.36 -8.03 -16.35
C PRO A 87 13.01 -9.35 -15.67
N ASP A 88 14.00 -10.21 -15.42
CA ASP A 88 13.82 -11.50 -14.78
C ASP A 88 13.40 -11.32 -13.32
N PHE A 89 14.00 -10.36 -12.61
CA PHE A 89 13.61 -10.03 -11.24
C PHE A 89 12.18 -9.47 -11.16
N THR A 90 11.77 -8.67 -12.14
CA THR A 90 10.40 -8.17 -12.25
C THR A 90 9.41 -9.31 -12.47
N GLU A 91 9.75 -10.26 -13.35
CA GLU A 91 8.95 -11.46 -13.57
C GLU A 91 8.87 -12.33 -12.30
N LEU A 92 9.99 -12.54 -11.61
CA LEU A 92 10.06 -13.29 -10.35
C LEU A 92 9.11 -12.71 -9.30
N LEU A 93 9.17 -11.39 -9.06
CA LEU A 93 8.26 -10.73 -8.13
C LEU A 93 6.79 -10.84 -8.56
N SER A 94 6.52 -10.65 -9.86
CA SER A 94 5.15 -10.71 -10.40
C SER A 94 4.54 -12.09 -10.21
N GLU A 95 5.27 -13.13 -10.59
CA GLU A 95 4.88 -14.53 -10.44
C GLU A 95 4.68 -14.91 -8.97
N THR A 96 5.58 -14.47 -8.09
CA THR A 96 5.50 -14.77 -6.66
C THR A 96 4.29 -14.14 -6.00
N ILE A 97 4.05 -12.85 -6.28
CA ILE A 97 2.88 -12.14 -5.75
C ILE A 97 1.59 -12.77 -6.26
N PHE A 98 1.53 -13.11 -7.55
CA PHE A 98 0.37 -13.75 -8.15
C PHE A 98 0.11 -15.16 -7.57
N LYS A 99 1.12 -16.04 -7.56
CA LYS A 99 0.97 -17.43 -7.09
C LYS A 99 0.73 -17.55 -5.59
N SER A 100 1.34 -16.69 -4.77
CA SER A 100 1.18 -16.76 -3.32
C SER A 100 -0.23 -16.37 -2.84
N GLY A 101 -0.97 -15.58 -3.63
CA GLY A 101 -2.28 -15.05 -3.24
C GLY A 101 -2.24 -14.18 -1.98
N VAL A 102 -1.04 -13.77 -1.53
CA VAL A 102 -0.84 -13.11 -0.23
C VAL A 102 -1.54 -11.75 -0.17
N LEU A 103 -1.60 -11.04 -1.30
CA LEU A 103 -2.28 -9.75 -1.41
C LEU A 103 -3.81 -9.88 -1.39
N GLY A 104 -4.39 -10.99 -1.84
CA GLY A 104 -5.83 -11.23 -1.73
C GLY A 104 -6.29 -11.36 -0.28
N LYS A 105 -5.49 -12.02 0.56
CA LYS A 105 -5.71 -12.09 2.02
C LYS A 105 -5.59 -10.71 2.68
N LEU A 106 -4.59 -9.92 2.30
CA LEU A 106 -4.42 -8.56 2.80
C LEU A 106 -5.60 -7.65 2.39
N LEU A 107 -6.00 -7.70 1.12
CA LEU A 107 -7.11 -6.91 0.59
C LEU A 107 -8.43 -7.23 1.31
N THR A 108 -8.69 -8.51 1.60
CA THR A 108 -9.87 -8.92 2.39
C THR A 108 -9.87 -8.25 3.77
N THR A 109 -8.70 -8.12 4.40
CA THR A 109 -8.54 -7.41 5.69
C THR A 109 -8.72 -5.90 5.54
N GLN A 110 -8.19 -5.29 4.47
CA GLN A 110 -8.39 -3.86 4.18
C GLN A 110 -9.87 -3.53 3.94
N LYS A 111 -10.63 -4.45 3.34
CA LYS A 111 -12.08 -4.32 3.10
C LYS A 111 -12.95 -4.44 4.36
N LEU A 112 -12.37 -4.67 5.54
CA LEU A 112 -13.10 -4.56 6.81
C LEU A 112 -13.55 -3.12 7.08
N ASP A 113 -12.92 -2.13 6.45
CA ASP A 113 -13.41 -0.76 6.39
C ASP A 113 -14.50 -0.63 5.33
N ASP A 114 -15.75 -0.75 5.78
CA ASP A 114 -16.97 -0.71 4.97
C ASP A 114 -17.75 0.61 5.10
N HIS A 115 -17.33 1.49 6.03
CA HIS A 115 -17.98 2.78 6.28
C HIS A 115 -17.11 3.98 5.90
N ASP A 116 -15.85 3.74 5.54
CA ASP A 116 -14.79 4.73 5.41
C ASP A 116 -14.59 5.55 6.71
N ILE A 117 -13.54 6.37 6.74
CA ILE A 117 -13.31 7.28 7.86
C ILE A 117 -14.46 8.28 8.03
N GLU A 118 -15.09 8.69 6.93
CA GLU A 118 -16.27 9.57 6.93
C GLU A 118 -17.47 9.00 7.68
N GLY A 119 -17.63 7.67 7.73
CA GLY A 119 -18.68 7.02 8.53
C GLY A 119 -18.18 6.66 9.94
N ALA A 120 -16.99 6.05 10.03
CA ALA A 120 -16.46 5.53 11.29
C ALA A 120 -16.21 6.62 12.34
N ILE A 121 -15.91 7.86 11.93
CA ILE A 121 -15.70 8.99 12.84
C ILE A 121 -16.93 9.32 13.70
N HIS A 122 -18.15 9.13 13.19
CA HIS A 122 -19.39 9.38 13.94
C HIS A 122 -19.53 8.40 15.11
N LEU A 123 -19.23 7.13 14.84
CA LEU A 123 -19.30 6.05 15.81
C LEU A 123 -18.18 6.16 16.84
N TYR A 124 -17.02 6.69 16.45
CA TYR A 124 -15.95 7.05 17.40
C TYR A 124 -16.46 8.04 18.46
N TYR A 125 -17.16 9.12 18.07
CA TYR A 125 -17.72 10.09 19.02
C TYR A 125 -18.76 9.46 19.96
N ASN A 126 -19.58 8.52 19.46
CA ASN A 126 -20.48 7.72 20.30
C ASN A 126 -19.70 6.90 21.35
N ILE A 127 -18.65 6.19 20.93
CA ILE A 127 -17.84 5.32 21.81
C ILE A 127 -17.18 6.13 22.93
N ILE A 128 -16.61 7.30 22.62
CA ILE A 128 -15.98 8.15 23.64
C ILE A 128 -16.99 9.00 24.43
N SER A 129 -18.29 8.84 24.17
CA SER A 129 -19.38 9.58 24.82
C SER A 129 -19.22 11.11 24.72
N GLN A 130 -18.79 11.61 23.56
CA GLN A 130 -18.65 13.05 23.30
C GLN A 130 -19.59 13.52 22.19
N PRO A 131 -20.02 14.80 22.20
CA PRO A 131 -20.76 15.38 21.08
C PRO A 131 -19.98 15.25 19.78
N CYS A 132 -20.64 14.77 18.72
CA CYS A 132 -20.00 14.59 17.42
C CYS A 132 -19.65 15.93 16.78
N LEU A 133 -18.36 16.22 16.69
CA LEU A 133 -17.88 17.49 16.12
C LEU A 133 -18.12 17.59 14.61
N VAL A 134 -18.23 16.46 13.91
CA VAL A 134 -18.52 16.43 12.47
C VAL A 134 -19.94 16.93 12.19
N CYS A 135 -20.90 16.59 13.06
CA CYS A 135 -22.31 16.98 12.90
C CYS A 135 -22.61 18.42 13.33
N LYS A 136 -21.68 19.11 14.02
CA LYS A 136 -21.96 20.38 14.72
C LYS A 136 -22.49 21.51 13.82
N ASN A 137 -22.09 21.53 12.55
CA ASN A 137 -22.47 22.57 11.58
C ASN A 137 -22.96 21.98 10.23
N LEU A 138 -23.45 20.74 10.24
CA LEU A 138 -23.86 20.09 9.00
C LEU A 138 -25.23 20.58 8.55
N THR A 139 -25.29 21.21 7.37
CA THR A 139 -26.53 21.74 6.77
C THR A 139 -27.11 20.84 5.69
N ASP A 140 -26.34 19.87 5.21
CA ASP A 140 -26.77 18.92 4.19
C ASP A 140 -27.78 17.92 4.78
N VAL A 141 -29.01 17.96 4.26
CA VAL A 141 -30.14 17.17 4.77
C VAL A 141 -29.94 15.66 4.54
N GLU A 142 -29.32 15.27 3.43
CA GLU A 142 -29.08 13.86 3.11
C GLU A 142 -28.00 13.27 4.02
N LEU A 143 -26.90 14.01 4.19
CA LEU A 143 -25.83 13.62 5.12
C LEU A 143 -26.33 13.59 6.56
N LEU A 144 -27.17 14.54 6.97
CA LEU A 144 -27.75 14.56 8.31
C LEU A 144 -28.62 13.32 8.56
N ARG A 145 -29.44 12.90 7.59
CA ARG A 145 -30.21 11.64 7.68
C ARG A 145 -29.29 10.43 7.81
N LYS A 146 -28.26 10.34 6.95
CA LYS A 146 -27.26 9.26 6.98
C LYS A 146 -26.57 9.17 8.35
N TYR A 147 -26.09 10.28 8.88
CA TYR A 147 -25.35 10.29 10.15
C TYR A 147 -26.25 10.09 11.37
N THR A 148 -27.52 10.51 11.30
CA THR A 148 -28.52 10.19 12.34
C THR A 148 -28.69 8.67 12.48
N LEU A 149 -28.70 7.92 11.37
CA LEU A 149 -28.75 6.46 11.39
C LEU A 149 -27.48 5.84 11.99
N LEU A 150 -26.30 6.43 11.75
CA LEU A 150 -25.06 5.98 12.41
C LEU A 150 -25.12 6.23 13.92
N HIS A 151 -25.58 7.40 14.33
CA HIS A 151 -25.67 7.75 15.75
C HIS A 151 -26.69 6.92 16.53
N SER A 152 -27.70 6.34 15.87
CA SER A 152 -28.68 5.45 16.49
C SER A 152 -28.23 3.99 16.60
N LEU A 153 -27.04 3.64 16.09
CA LEU A 153 -26.53 2.27 16.19
C LEU A 153 -26.26 1.88 17.66
N PRO A 154 -26.61 0.64 18.04
CA PRO A 154 -26.17 0.04 19.30
C PRO A 154 -24.65 0.14 19.51
N LEU A 155 -24.24 0.22 20.79
CA LEU A 155 -22.82 0.39 21.15
C LEU A 155 -21.95 -0.76 20.66
N ASP A 156 -22.43 -2.01 20.71
CA ASP A 156 -21.71 -3.19 20.22
C ASP A 156 -21.44 -3.12 18.71
N LYS A 157 -22.41 -2.63 17.93
CA LYS A 157 -22.24 -2.38 16.50
C LYS A 157 -21.24 -1.24 16.24
N SER A 158 -21.34 -0.15 17.00
CA SER A 158 -20.41 0.97 16.92
C SER A 158 -18.96 0.52 17.19
N LEU A 159 -18.76 -0.24 18.27
CA LEU A 159 -17.46 -0.82 18.64
C LEU A 159 -16.93 -1.77 17.57
N LYS A 160 -17.79 -2.59 16.95
CA LYS A 160 -17.40 -3.50 15.86
C LYS A 160 -16.91 -2.71 14.64
N ILE A 161 -17.66 -1.70 14.19
CA ILE A 161 -17.29 -0.92 13.01
C ILE A 161 -15.98 -0.17 13.23
N VAL A 162 -15.82 0.52 14.36
CA VAL A 162 -14.59 1.27 14.65
C VAL A 162 -13.38 0.34 14.83
N ARG A 163 -13.54 -0.82 15.48
CA ARG A 163 -12.48 -1.84 15.55
C ARG A 163 -12.09 -2.35 14.17
N ASN A 164 -13.06 -2.66 13.32
CA ASN A 164 -12.81 -3.12 11.95
C ASN A 164 -12.07 -2.05 11.13
N PHE A 165 -12.45 -0.77 11.29
CA PHE A 165 -11.73 0.35 10.69
C PHE A 165 -10.25 0.38 11.13
N LEU A 166 -9.96 0.25 12.42
CA LEU A 166 -8.58 0.26 12.92
C LEU A 166 -7.74 -0.95 12.44
N ILE A 167 -8.37 -2.12 12.34
CA ILE A 167 -7.74 -3.32 11.73
C ILE A 167 -7.42 -3.05 10.26
N SER A 168 -8.38 -2.50 9.51
CA SER A 168 -8.17 -2.11 8.11
C SER A 168 -7.07 -1.05 7.98
N ALA A 169 -7.06 -0.03 8.83
CA ALA A 169 -6.02 1.00 8.85
C ALA A 169 -4.63 0.43 9.14
N THR A 170 -4.54 -0.63 9.96
CA THR A 170 -3.31 -1.38 10.19
C THR A 170 -2.88 -2.13 8.92
N ALA A 171 -3.81 -2.83 8.26
CA ALA A 171 -3.56 -3.54 7.00
C ALA A 171 -3.26 -2.63 5.79
N LYS A 172 -3.71 -1.38 5.81
CA LYS A 172 -3.40 -0.36 4.78
C LYS A 172 -2.01 0.24 4.96
N ASP A 173 -1.41 0.10 6.14
CA ASP A 173 -0.13 0.75 6.52
C ASP A 173 0.97 -0.27 6.91
N CYS A 174 0.74 -1.56 6.66
CA CYS A 174 1.73 -2.62 6.88
C CYS A 174 2.66 -2.78 5.66
N SER A 175 3.81 -3.44 5.85
CA SER A 175 4.71 -3.80 4.74
C SER A 175 4.70 -5.30 4.46
N LEU A 176 4.81 -5.67 3.18
CA LEU A 176 5.04 -7.06 2.76
C LEU A 176 6.53 -7.27 2.45
N MET A 177 7.17 -8.19 3.16
CA MET A 177 8.53 -8.64 2.90
C MET A 177 8.49 -9.97 2.14
N ILE A 178 9.18 -10.03 1.01
CA ILE A 178 9.37 -11.27 0.23
C ILE A 178 10.87 -11.57 0.19
N SER A 179 11.26 -12.74 0.68
CA SER A 179 12.65 -13.21 0.66
C SER A 179 12.80 -14.28 -0.40
N PHE A 180 13.90 -14.25 -1.15
CA PHE A 180 14.18 -15.20 -2.22
C PHE A 180 15.51 -15.91 -2.00
N ARG A 181 15.57 -17.18 -2.40
CA ARG A 181 16.82 -17.94 -2.55
C ARG A 181 16.74 -18.80 -3.81
N PRO A 182 17.76 -18.81 -4.68
CA PRO A 182 17.79 -19.75 -5.78
C PRO A 182 17.87 -21.19 -5.26
N ARG A 183 17.13 -22.11 -5.86
CA ARG A 183 17.23 -23.54 -5.52
C ARG A 183 18.54 -24.12 -6.09
N GLU A 184 19.24 -24.90 -5.27
CA GLU A 184 20.43 -25.65 -5.69
C GLU A 184 20.02 -26.95 -6.40
N ASN A 185 20.81 -27.39 -7.38
CA ASN A 185 20.53 -28.62 -8.12
C ASN A 185 20.60 -29.83 -7.18
N GLY A 186 19.50 -30.60 -7.07
CA GLY A 186 19.45 -31.87 -6.33
C GLY A 186 18.54 -31.89 -5.09
N SER A 187 18.03 -30.75 -4.62
CA SER A 187 17.06 -30.72 -3.52
C SER A 187 15.62 -30.76 -4.06
N THR A 188 14.98 -31.92 -4.01
CA THR A 188 13.57 -32.10 -4.42
C THR A 188 12.57 -31.85 -3.29
N ASP A 189 13.02 -31.90 -2.04
CA ASP A 189 12.21 -31.59 -0.85
C ASP A 189 12.59 -30.22 -0.30
N SER A 190 11.66 -29.27 -0.39
CA SER A 190 11.79 -27.95 0.22
C SER A 190 10.49 -27.65 0.95
N GLU A 191 10.59 -27.32 2.25
CA GLU A 191 9.46 -26.84 3.05
C GLU A 191 8.94 -25.46 2.59
N TYR A 192 9.70 -24.78 1.72
CA TYR A 192 9.37 -23.45 1.23
C TYR A 192 8.62 -23.49 -0.10
N ASP A 193 7.68 -22.56 -0.23
CA ASP A 193 7.04 -22.26 -1.50
C ASP A 193 8.09 -21.90 -2.55
N SER A 194 7.79 -22.21 -3.80
CA SER A 194 8.73 -21.96 -4.89
C SER A 194 8.03 -21.50 -6.16
N VAL A 195 8.80 -20.82 -6.98
CA VAL A 195 8.38 -20.31 -8.28
C VAL A 195 9.45 -20.68 -9.30
N PHE A 196 9.04 -21.32 -10.38
CA PHE A 196 9.88 -21.55 -11.55
C PHE A 196 9.83 -20.31 -12.44
N LEU A 197 11.00 -19.77 -12.76
CA LEU A 197 11.16 -18.61 -13.63
C LEU A 197 11.56 -19.07 -15.03
N GLU A 198 10.69 -18.86 -16.00
CA GLU A 198 10.85 -19.39 -17.36
C GLU A 198 12.01 -18.73 -18.10
N SER A 199 12.17 -17.41 -17.94
CA SER A 199 13.24 -16.60 -18.53
C SER A 199 14.65 -17.05 -18.10
N ALA A 200 14.82 -17.32 -16.80
CA ALA A 200 16.10 -17.75 -16.23
C ALA A 200 16.26 -19.28 -16.16
N LYS A 201 15.24 -20.05 -16.55
CA LYS A 201 15.18 -21.53 -16.44
C LYS A 201 15.60 -22.03 -15.05
N ARG A 202 15.18 -21.32 -14.01
CA ARG A 202 15.63 -21.55 -12.63
C ARG A 202 14.47 -21.45 -11.64
N THR A 203 14.51 -22.30 -10.61
CA THR A 203 13.55 -22.25 -9.50
C THR A 203 14.09 -21.37 -8.38
N TYR A 204 13.21 -20.54 -7.82
CA TYR A 204 13.47 -19.75 -6.63
C TYR A 204 12.53 -20.17 -5.51
N GLU A 205 13.08 -20.41 -4.34
CA GLU A 205 12.34 -20.56 -3.09
C GLU A 205 12.04 -19.19 -2.53
N TYR A 206 10.86 -19.04 -1.92
CA TYR A 206 10.48 -17.78 -1.31
C TYR A 206 9.74 -17.93 0.02
N LYS A 207 9.75 -16.84 0.79
CA LYS A 207 8.91 -16.65 1.97
C LYS A 207 8.26 -15.28 1.92
N THR A 208 7.03 -15.19 2.42
CA THR A 208 6.30 -13.93 2.55
C THR A 208 6.00 -13.64 4.01
N TYR A 209 6.21 -12.40 4.45
CA TYR A 209 5.94 -11.96 5.81
C TYR A 209 5.33 -10.56 5.79
N PHE A 210 4.30 -10.36 6.60
CA PHE A 210 3.82 -9.01 6.93
C PHE A 210 4.58 -8.47 8.13
N VAL A 211 5.00 -7.21 8.05
CA VAL A 211 5.62 -6.46 9.16
C VAL A 211 4.84 -5.16 9.39
N ASP A 212 5.11 -4.49 10.51
CA ASP A 212 4.43 -3.25 10.93
C ASP A 212 2.92 -3.45 11.20
N LEU A 213 2.57 -4.52 11.94
CA LEU A 213 1.19 -4.90 12.27
C LEU A 213 0.69 -4.34 13.61
N ASP A 214 1.33 -3.29 14.13
CA ASP A 214 0.88 -2.62 15.35
C ASP A 214 -0.48 -1.96 15.13
N VAL A 215 -1.45 -2.33 15.97
CA VAL A 215 -2.83 -1.84 15.87
C VAL A 215 -2.85 -0.32 15.98
N LYS A 216 -3.55 0.33 15.04
CA LYS A 216 -3.70 1.78 15.08
C LYS A 216 -4.44 2.24 16.35
N PRO A 217 -3.90 3.22 17.09
CA PRO A 217 -4.55 3.75 18.29
C PRO A 217 -5.93 4.37 18.02
N LEU A 218 -6.88 4.19 18.94
CA LEU A 218 -8.25 4.71 18.81
C LEU A 218 -8.31 6.25 18.72
N ASP A 219 -7.41 6.96 19.38
CA ASP A 219 -7.35 8.43 19.36
C ASP A 219 -6.91 9.01 18.00
N LYS A 220 -6.34 8.17 17.11
CA LYS A 220 -6.00 8.57 15.74
C LYS A 220 -7.21 8.76 14.83
N MET A 221 -8.42 8.34 15.22
CA MET A 221 -9.64 8.51 14.40
C MET A 221 -9.83 9.97 13.95
N VAL A 222 -9.67 10.94 14.86
CA VAL A 222 -9.79 12.37 14.53
C VAL A 222 -8.69 12.81 13.56
N HIS A 223 -7.48 12.28 13.69
CA HIS A 223 -6.38 12.57 12.79
C HIS A 223 -6.66 12.02 11.39
N TYR A 224 -7.11 10.76 11.27
CA TYR A 224 -7.45 10.15 9.99
C TYR A 224 -8.54 10.94 9.26
N PHE A 225 -9.59 11.34 9.98
CA PHE A 225 -10.66 12.15 9.40
C PHE A 225 -10.13 13.49 8.88
N LYS A 226 -9.33 14.21 9.68
CA LYS A 226 -8.73 15.49 9.25
C LYS A 226 -7.78 15.31 8.05
N LEU A 227 -7.01 14.23 8.01
CA LEU A 227 -6.10 13.93 6.92
C LEU A 227 -6.87 13.65 5.62
N ASP A 228 -7.91 12.82 5.69
CA ASP A 228 -8.79 12.52 4.56
C ASP A 228 -9.41 13.79 3.98
N GLN A 229 -9.99 14.64 4.84
CA GLN A 229 -10.53 15.93 4.41
C GLN A 229 -9.47 16.82 3.74
N ARG A 230 -8.21 16.82 4.22
CA ARG A 230 -7.12 17.55 3.55
C ARG A 230 -6.78 16.96 2.17
N ILE A 231 -6.77 15.63 2.05
CA ILE A 231 -6.47 14.93 0.79
C ILE A 231 -7.55 15.24 -0.25
N VAL A 232 -8.83 15.06 0.10
CA VAL A 232 -9.96 15.29 -0.81
C VAL A 232 -10.00 16.77 -1.23
N ASN A 233 -9.94 17.70 -0.26
CA ASN A 233 -9.96 19.14 -0.57
C ASN A 233 -8.80 19.58 -1.46
N SER A 234 -7.59 19.05 -1.24
CA SER A 234 -6.44 19.35 -2.09
C SER A 234 -6.62 18.78 -3.50
N TYR A 235 -7.18 17.58 -3.61
CA TYR A 235 -7.42 16.94 -4.91
C TYR A 235 -8.51 17.66 -5.71
N THR A 236 -9.61 18.08 -5.09
CA THR A 236 -10.65 18.86 -5.77
C THR A 236 -10.15 20.23 -6.23
N ARG A 237 -9.26 20.88 -5.46
CA ARG A 237 -8.73 22.21 -5.84
C ARG A 237 -7.67 22.18 -6.93
N TYR A 238 -6.80 21.17 -6.94
CA TYR A 238 -5.60 21.16 -7.79
C TYR A 238 -5.49 19.93 -8.70
N GLY A 239 -6.21 18.84 -8.41
CA GLY A 239 -6.14 17.58 -9.14
C GLY A 239 -6.78 17.61 -10.52
N GLU A 240 -7.79 18.46 -10.74
CA GLU A 240 -8.48 18.59 -12.04
C GLU A 240 -7.74 19.48 -13.05
N VAL A 241 -6.60 20.10 -12.68
CA VAL A 241 -5.90 21.10 -13.51
C VAL A 241 -4.76 20.51 -14.37
N LEU A 242 -4.53 19.19 -14.34
CA LEU A 242 -3.58 18.56 -15.28
C LEU A 242 -4.24 18.39 -16.66
N PRO A 243 -3.71 18.99 -17.74
CA PRO A 243 -4.22 18.74 -19.08
C PRO A 243 -4.06 17.25 -19.43
N PRO A 244 -4.95 16.69 -20.28
CA PRO A 244 -4.83 15.29 -20.68
C PRO A 244 -3.44 15.03 -21.28
N PRO A 245 -2.90 13.81 -21.13
CA PRO A 245 -1.63 13.46 -21.73
C PRO A 245 -1.72 13.74 -23.24
N LYS A 246 -0.80 14.58 -23.75
CA LYS A 246 -0.66 14.77 -25.19
C LYS A 246 -0.37 13.41 -25.80
N GLY A 247 -1.34 12.87 -26.53
CA GLY A 247 -1.20 11.64 -27.27
C GLY A 247 0.06 11.68 -28.13
N LYS A 248 0.83 10.59 -28.07
CA LYS A 248 1.76 10.19 -29.12
C LYS A 248 1.20 8.92 -29.74
#